data_AF-A0A6N8XFE3-F1
#
_entry.id   AF-A0A6N8XFE3-F1
#
_cell.length_a   1.000
_cell.length_b   1.000
_cell.length_c   1.000
_cell.angle_alpha   90.00
_cell.angle_beta   90.00
_cell.angle_gamma   90.00
#
_symmetry.space_group_name_H-M   'P 1'
#
loop_
_entity.id
_entity.type
_entity.pdbx_description
1 polymer ?
#
loop_
_entity_poly.entity_id
_entity_poly.type
_entity_poly.pdbx_seq_one_letter_code
_entity_poly.pdbx_strand_id
1 'polypeptide(L)'
;MGEDPCLGATGTTCRKATARPRKGTTAGKARPCPPGTGEPGTAPATAVNPVRFDKAYYDRYYRNPATRVCSPREIQRQGEFIAAYLRHLEVPVKSVLDIGCGLGRLLAALSAAFPKARAVGVESSPYLCEAMGWEAGSLPDFPILRHYDLVICYDVLSYLEDHPAAESIKTIGRLTRRALYFGALTLEDRELCDPVRTDTDVYLRSNRWYRRRLGRHFEPVGGGLWLKKPVEAFIWTLDRR
;
A
#
# COMPACT_ATOMS: atom_id res chain seq x y z
N MET A 1 -41.94 -44.95 -0.93
CA MET A 1 -43.07 -44.04 -0.63
C MET A 1 -42.46 -42.70 -0.24
N GLY A 2 -42.48 -41.64 -1.05
CA GLY A 2 -42.99 -41.45 -2.40
C GLY A 2 -42.07 -40.45 -3.12
N GLU A 3 -41.91 -40.68 -4.42
CA GLU A 3 -41.20 -39.86 -5.40
C GLU A 3 -42.13 -38.72 -5.87
N ASP A 4 -41.59 -37.53 -6.18
CA ASP A 4 -41.52 -36.92 -7.54
C ASP A 4 -42.67 -35.88 -7.79
N PRO A 5 -42.71 -35.06 -8.88
CA PRO A 5 -41.67 -34.38 -9.69
C PRO A 5 -42.11 -32.95 -10.20
N CYS A 6 -41.36 -32.42 -11.20
CA CYS A 6 -41.74 -31.48 -12.30
C CYS A 6 -41.06 -30.09 -12.27
N LEU A 7 -40.08 -29.80 -13.14
CA LEU A 7 -40.09 -29.51 -14.60
C LEU A 7 -40.85 -28.23 -15.04
N GLY A 8 -40.09 -27.29 -15.61
CA GLY A 8 -40.30 -26.88 -17.02
C GLY A 8 -40.72 -25.44 -17.36
N ALA A 9 -40.26 -25.02 -18.55
CA ALA A 9 -40.68 -23.91 -19.41
C ALA A 9 -40.06 -22.50 -19.15
N THR A 10 -39.10 -21.99 -19.94
CA THR A 10 -39.10 -21.52 -21.35
C THR A 10 -39.88 -20.23 -21.63
N GLY A 11 -39.23 -19.24 -22.27
CA GLY A 11 -39.87 -18.39 -23.29
C GLY A 11 -39.90 -16.88 -23.07
N THR A 12 -38.91 -16.18 -23.66
CA THR A 12 -39.03 -15.05 -24.61
C THR A 12 -40.20 -14.05 -24.48
N THR A 13 -39.91 -12.75 -24.39
CA THR A 13 -40.27 -11.79 -25.47
C THR A 13 -39.65 -10.39 -25.31
N CYS A 14 -39.07 -9.96 -26.43
CA CYS A 14 -38.60 -8.65 -26.79
C CYS A 14 -39.79 -7.70 -27.05
N ARG A 15 -39.70 -6.42 -26.65
CA ARG A 15 -40.46 -5.32 -27.28
C ARG A 15 -39.56 -4.11 -27.53
N LYS A 16 -39.51 -3.70 -28.79
CA LYS A 16 -38.90 -2.48 -29.34
C LYS A 16 -39.97 -1.43 -29.64
N ALA A 17 -39.51 -0.18 -29.69
CA ALA A 17 -40.03 1.02 -30.39
C ALA A 17 -41.29 1.67 -29.76
N THR A 18 -41.41 3.00 -29.70
CA THR A 18 -41.38 3.94 -30.84
C THR A 18 -41.05 5.40 -30.45
N ALA A 19 -40.53 6.17 -31.42
CA ALA A 19 -40.19 7.59 -31.33
C ALA A 19 -41.08 8.48 -32.23
N ARG A 20 -41.31 9.76 -31.83
CA ARG A 20 -41.41 11.03 -32.63
C ARG A 20 -42.26 12.10 -31.91
N PRO A 21 -42.25 13.40 -32.29
CA PRO A 21 -41.40 14.14 -33.26
C PRO A 21 -40.77 15.46 -32.73
N ARG A 22 -39.91 16.08 -33.57
CA ARG A 22 -39.25 17.39 -33.39
C ARG A 22 -40.08 18.57 -33.93
N LYS A 23 -39.91 19.75 -33.31
CA LYS A 23 -39.98 21.13 -33.86
C LYS A 23 -38.87 21.91 -33.12
N GLY A 24 -38.10 22.87 -33.60
CA GLY A 24 -38.15 23.81 -34.72
C GLY A 24 -37.38 25.06 -34.23
N THR A 25 -36.43 25.54 -35.02
CA THR A 25 -35.27 26.39 -34.69
C THR A 25 -35.59 27.88 -34.39
N THR A 26 -34.79 28.53 -33.53
CA THR A 26 -34.42 29.97 -33.68
C THR A 26 -32.95 30.20 -33.31
N ALA A 27 -32.29 31.03 -34.11
CA ALA A 27 -30.87 31.33 -34.08
C ALA A 27 -30.52 32.39 -33.02
N GLY A 28 -29.45 32.15 -32.25
CA GLY A 28 -28.89 33.09 -31.27
C GLY A 28 -27.37 33.14 -31.36
N LYS A 29 -26.86 34.31 -31.71
CA LYS A 29 -25.47 34.74 -31.94
C LYS A 29 -24.39 34.03 -31.09
N ALA A 30 -23.31 33.60 -31.76
CA ALA A 30 -22.10 33.06 -31.17
C ALA A 30 -21.40 34.07 -30.26
N ARG A 31 -21.03 33.63 -29.04
CA ARG A 31 -20.08 34.35 -28.16
C ARG A 31 -18.65 33.90 -28.48
N PRO A 32 -17.65 34.78 -28.45
CA PRO A 32 -16.26 34.38 -28.65
C PRO A 32 -15.75 33.54 -27.47
N CYS A 33 -15.00 32.47 -27.78
CA CYS A 33 -14.23 31.69 -26.83
C CYS A 33 -13.16 32.56 -26.16
N PRO A 34 -12.94 32.47 -24.84
CA PRO A 34 -11.75 33.04 -24.23
C PRO A 34 -10.51 32.24 -24.67
N PRO A 35 -9.31 32.86 -24.74
CA PRO A 35 -8.09 32.14 -25.09
C PRO A 35 -7.78 31.10 -24.01
N GLY A 36 -7.60 29.85 -24.45
CA GLY A 36 -7.27 28.73 -23.60
C GLY A 36 -5.95 28.95 -22.88
N THR A 37 -6.01 28.98 -21.55
CA THR A 37 -4.85 28.85 -20.68
C THR A 37 -4.20 27.50 -20.97
N GLY A 38 -2.94 27.54 -21.39
CA GLY A 38 -2.15 26.33 -21.64
C GLY A 38 -2.21 25.39 -20.44
N GLU A 39 -2.39 24.10 -20.74
CA GLU A 39 -2.28 23.04 -19.73
C GLU A 39 -0.92 23.15 -19.05
N PRO A 40 -0.85 23.23 -17.71
CA PRO A 40 0.41 23.05 -17.03
C PRO A 40 0.83 21.60 -17.26
N GLY A 41 1.93 21.43 -18.00
CA GLY A 41 2.59 20.14 -18.14
C GLY A 41 2.82 19.51 -16.77
N THR A 42 2.50 18.23 -16.66
CA THR A 42 2.65 17.43 -15.45
C THR A 42 4.08 17.54 -14.95
N ALA A 43 4.29 18.34 -13.89
CA ALA A 43 5.55 18.32 -13.15
C ALA A 43 5.79 16.88 -12.65
N PRO A 44 7.04 16.38 -12.68
CA PRO A 44 7.33 15.05 -12.15
C PRO A 44 6.87 15.01 -10.69
N ALA A 45 6.16 13.92 -10.33
CA ALA A 45 5.79 13.66 -8.95
C ALA A 45 7.05 13.74 -8.09
N THR A 46 7.05 14.63 -7.10
CA THR A 46 8.19 14.83 -6.20
C THR A 46 8.40 13.55 -5.38
N ALA A 47 9.39 12.76 -5.82
CA ALA A 47 9.93 11.63 -5.07
C ALA A 47 10.48 12.12 -3.73
N VAL A 48 10.59 11.22 -2.74
CA VAL A 48 11.18 11.57 -1.45
C VAL A 48 12.57 12.15 -1.66
N ASN A 49 12.91 13.27 -1.02
CA ASN A 49 14.28 13.82 -1.07
C ASN A 49 15.22 12.87 -0.31
N PRO A 50 16.03 12.06 -1.01
CA PRO A 50 16.77 10.96 -0.38
C PRO A 50 17.91 11.45 0.52
N VAL A 51 18.35 12.70 0.32
CA VAL A 51 19.39 13.35 1.12
C VAL A 51 18.91 13.62 2.56
N ARG A 52 17.58 13.72 2.78
CA ARG A 52 17.01 13.91 4.12
C ARG A 52 17.29 12.74 5.06
N PHE A 53 17.43 11.53 4.52
CA PHE A 53 17.65 10.32 5.30
C PHE A 53 19.15 10.00 5.41
N ASP A 54 19.88 10.90 6.03
CA ASP A 54 21.32 10.77 6.23
C ASP A 54 21.67 10.01 7.53
N LYS A 55 22.96 9.95 7.87
CA LYS A 55 23.42 9.33 9.11
C LYS A 55 22.80 9.96 10.35
N ALA A 56 22.65 11.29 10.40
CA ALA A 56 22.13 12.01 11.55
C ALA A 56 20.65 11.67 11.79
N TYR A 57 19.87 11.56 10.72
CA TYR A 57 18.48 11.09 10.77
C TYR A 57 18.37 9.70 11.43
N TYR A 58 19.15 8.73 10.94
CA TYR A 58 19.11 7.36 11.49
C TYR A 58 19.69 7.26 12.90
N ASP A 59 20.71 8.06 13.23
CA ASP A 59 21.26 8.14 14.59
C ASP A 59 20.19 8.62 15.58
N ARG A 60 19.45 9.68 15.23
CA ARG A 60 18.38 10.22 16.07
C ARG A 60 17.19 9.25 16.19
N TYR A 61 16.56 8.88 15.08
CA TYR A 61 15.26 8.20 15.14
C TYR A 61 15.36 6.68 15.29
N TYR A 62 16.53 6.08 15.11
CA TYR A 62 16.65 4.62 15.13
C TYR A 62 17.77 4.08 16.02
N ARG A 63 18.90 4.78 16.20
CA ARG A 63 20.04 4.28 17.01
C ARG A 63 20.02 4.78 18.46
N ASN A 64 19.74 6.05 18.70
CA ASN A 64 19.76 6.65 20.03
C ASN A 64 18.63 6.08 20.92
N PRO A 65 18.94 5.40 22.05
CA PRO A 65 17.93 4.82 22.92
C PRO A 65 16.90 5.81 23.49
N ALA A 66 17.26 7.09 23.63
CA ALA A 66 16.39 8.13 24.16
C ALA A 66 15.37 8.64 23.14
N THR A 67 15.68 8.57 21.85
CA THR A 67 14.86 9.17 20.78
C THR A 67 14.40 8.15 19.74
N ARG A 68 14.83 6.89 19.83
CA ARG A 68 14.47 5.86 18.85
C ARG A 68 12.96 5.62 18.81
N VAL A 69 12.40 5.53 17.61
CA VAL A 69 10.97 5.23 17.41
C VAL A 69 10.58 3.89 18.00
N CYS A 70 11.46 2.89 17.89
CA CYS A 70 11.24 1.53 18.39
C CYS A 70 12.51 0.91 18.96
N SER A 71 12.34 0.09 20.00
CA SER A 71 13.39 -0.76 20.55
C SER A 71 13.59 -2.04 19.72
N PRO A 72 14.77 -2.68 19.79
CA PRO A 72 14.99 -3.97 19.14
C PRO A 72 13.97 -5.05 19.54
N ARG A 73 13.55 -5.05 20.81
CA ARG A 73 12.55 -6.02 21.32
C ARG A 73 11.16 -5.76 20.73
N GLU A 74 10.78 -4.50 20.51
CA GLU A 74 9.52 -4.16 19.86
C GLU A 74 9.49 -4.64 18.41
N ILE A 75 10.56 -4.41 17.65
CA ILE A 75 10.66 -4.89 16.26
C ILE A 75 10.67 -6.42 16.19
N GLN A 76 11.37 -7.09 17.10
CA GLN A 76 11.36 -8.55 17.17
C GLN A 76 9.94 -9.09 17.39
N ARG A 77 9.19 -8.52 18.34
CA ARG A 77 7.78 -8.88 18.57
C ARG A 77 6.91 -8.60 17.34
N GLN A 78 7.15 -7.51 16.62
CA GLN A 78 6.42 -7.17 15.41
C GLN A 78 6.67 -8.22 14.30
N GLY A 79 7.92 -8.61 14.08
CA GLY A 79 8.27 -9.67 13.12
C GLY A 79 7.68 -11.03 13.50
N GLU A 80 7.74 -11.39 14.79
CA GLU A 80 7.13 -12.61 15.33
C GLU A 80 5.60 -12.62 15.15
N PHE A 81 4.93 -11.50 15.43
CA PHE A 81 3.50 -11.34 15.23
C PHE A 81 3.10 -11.55 13.76
N ILE A 82 3.79 -10.88 12.84
CA ILE A 82 3.54 -11.01 11.40
C ILE A 82 3.71 -12.46 10.97
N ALA A 83 4.83 -13.08 11.36
CA ALA A 83 5.13 -14.45 10.98
C ALA A 83 4.14 -15.46 11.57
N ALA A 84 3.79 -15.31 12.85
CA ALA A 84 2.81 -16.16 13.52
C ALA A 84 1.44 -16.05 12.85
N TYR A 85 0.99 -14.84 12.52
CA TYR A 85 -0.32 -14.67 11.92
C TYR A 85 -0.39 -15.21 10.49
N LEU A 86 0.65 -15.00 9.68
CA LEU A 86 0.72 -15.59 8.34
C LEU A 86 0.78 -17.12 8.37
N ARG A 87 1.48 -17.73 9.34
CA ARG A 87 1.47 -19.18 9.53
C ARG A 87 0.10 -19.69 9.98
N HIS A 88 -0.58 -18.96 10.86
CA HIS A 88 -1.93 -19.30 11.31
C HIS A 88 -2.93 -19.31 10.15
N LEU A 89 -2.82 -18.36 9.23
CA LEU A 89 -3.62 -18.29 8.00
C LEU A 89 -3.11 -19.23 6.89
N GLU A 90 -2.11 -20.06 7.18
CA GLU A 90 -1.47 -20.99 6.24
C GLU A 90 -0.96 -20.32 4.95
N VAL A 91 -0.56 -19.04 5.03
CA VAL A 91 -0.02 -18.27 3.91
C VAL A 91 1.46 -18.61 3.73
N PRO A 92 1.88 -19.28 2.63
CA PRO A 92 3.27 -19.69 2.48
C PRO A 92 4.14 -18.52 2.02
N VAL A 93 5.17 -18.20 2.81
CA VAL A 93 6.12 -17.11 2.54
C VAL A 93 7.48 -17.69 2.12
N LYS A 94 7.81 -17.56 0.83
CA LYS A 94 9.09 -17.94 0.21
C LYS A 94 9.89 -16.73 -0.28
N SER A 95 9.28 -15.55 -0.32
CA SER A 95 9.95 -14.31 -0.71
C SER A 95 9.37 -13.11 0.03
N VAL A 96 10.26 -12.26 0.54
CA VAL A 96 9.93 -11.04 1.29
C VAL A 96 10.60 -9.86 0.59
N LEU A 97 9.84 -8.78 0.38
CA LEU A 97 10.34 -7.49 -0.06
C LEU A 97 10.00 -6.44 1.01
N ASP A 98 11.00 -5.73 1.49
CA ASP A 98 10.83 -4.60 2.41
C ASP A 98 11.24 -3.31 1.70
N ILE A 99 10.25 -2.45 1.39
CA ILE A 99 10.46 -1.21 0.65
C ILE A 99 10.51 -0.04 1.63
N GLY A 100 11.63 0.68 1.61
CA GLY A 100 11.98 1.63 2.67
C GLY A 100 12.37 0.88 3.94
N CYS A 101 13.23 -0.13 3.81
CA CYS A 101 13.58 -1.05 4.89
C CYS A 101 14.38 -0.38 6.02
N GLY A 102 14.92 0.83 5.79
CA GLY A 102 15.75 1.57 6.74
C GLY A 102 16.91 0.72 7.25
N LEU A 103 17.04 0.57 8.57
CA LEU A 103 18.09 -0.26 9.16
C LEU A 103 17.87 -1.78 8.97
N GLY A 104 16.81 -2.21 8.26
CA GLY A 104 16.51 -3.61 7.96
C GLY A 104 16.11 -4.46 9.17
N ARG A 105 15.75 -3.84 10.30
CA ARG A 105 15.47 -4.56 11.55
C ARG A 105 14.27 -5.49 11.44
N LEU A 106 13.19 -5.02 10.80
CA LEU A 106 12.00 -5.84 10.60
C LEU A 106 12.26 -6.97 9.59
N LEU A 107 12.96 -6.66 8.49
CA LEU A 107 13.41 -7.65 7.52
C LEU A 107 14.28 -8.74 8.17
N ALA A 108 15.18 -8.37 9.09
CA ALA A 108 16.00 -9.32 9.84
C ALA A 108 15.16 -10.24 10.74
N ALA A 109 14.20 -9.68 11.50
CA ALA A 109 13.28 -10.46 12.33
C ALA A 109 12.45 -11.45 11.48
N LEU A 110 11.96 -11.02 10.32
CA LEU A 110 11.22 -11.88 9.40
C LEU A 110 12.10 -12.92 8.71
N SER A 111 13.35 -12.60 8.41
CA SER A 111 14.31 -13.55 7.85
C SER A 111 14.64 -14.67 8.84
N ALA A 112 14.73 -14.34 10.14
CA ALA A 112 14.84 -15.34 11.21
C ALA A 112 13.59 -16.22 11.32
N ALA A 113 12.39 -15.63 11.16
CA ALA A 113 11.13 -16.37 11.20
C ALA A 113 10.88 -17.23 9.93
N PHE A 114 11.38 -16.79 8.77
CA PHE A 114 11.24 -17.50 7.50
C PHE A 114 12.62 -17.79 6.89
N PRO A 115 13.42 -18.69 7.48
CA PRO A 115 14.83 -18.88 7.12
C PRO A 115 15.05 -19.40 5.69
N LYS A 116 14.01 -19.94 5.05
CA LYS A 116 14.04 -20.39 3.65
C LYS A 116 13.53 -19.34 2.66
N ALA A 117 13.00 -18.22 3.14
CA ALA A 117 12.49 -17.16 2.28
C ALA A 117 13.63 -16.28 1.79
N ARG A 118 13.60 -15.92 0.51
CA ARG A 118 14.48 -14.90 -0.04
C ARG A 118 14.01 -13.52 0.45
N ALA A 119 14.87 -12.81 1.16
CA ALA A 119 14.61 -11.45 1.64
C ALA A 119 15.31 -10.42 0.75
N VAL A 120 14.60 -9.33 0.41
CA VAL A 120 15.14 -8.18 -0.32
C VAL A 120 14.76 -6.92 0.43
N GLY A 121 15.75 -6.08 0.74
CA GLY A 121 15.56 -4.75 1.31
C GLY A 121 15.87 -3.68 0.27
N VAL A 122 14.95 -2.74 0.11
CA VAL A 122 15.07 -1.60 -0.80
C VAL A 122 15.06 -0.32 0.02
N GLU A 123 15.98 0.59 -0.27
CA GLU A 123 16.10 1.84 0.45
C GLU A 123 16.43 3.03 -0.49
N SER A 124 15.92 4.20 -0.14
CA SER A 124 16.13 5.45 -0.88
C SER A 124 17.33 6.24 -0.37
N SER A 125 17.70 6.06 0.90
CA SER A 125 18.87 6.68 1.54
C SER A 125 20.18 6.20 0.92
N PRO A 126 20.96 7.07 0.25
CA PRO A 126 22.27 6.71 -0.28
C PRO A 126 23.22 6.26 0.85
N TYR A 127 23.11 6.88 2.03
CA TYR A 127 23.89 6.53 3.21
C TYR A 127 23.64 5.08 3.64
N LEU A 128 22.38 4.62 3.72
CA LEU A 128 22.12 3.23 4.09
C LEU A 128 22.39 2.25 2.96
N CYS A 129 22.15 2.63 1.71
CA CYS A 129 22.54 1.79 0.58
C CYS A 129 24.05 1.51 0.59
N GLU A 130 24.88 2.54 0.82
CA GLU A 130 26.33 2.39 0.96
C GLU A 130 26.72 1.60 2.22
N ALA A 131 26.16 1.97 3.38
CA ALA A 131 26.58 1.39 4.66
C ALA A 131 26.09 -0.06 4.88
N MET A 132 24.95 -0.43 4.30
CA MET A 132 24.27 -1.71 4.58
C MET A 132 24.12 -2.60 3.33
N GLY A 133 24.46 -2.10 2.14
CA GLY A 133 24.34 -2.86 0.89
C GLY A 133 22.90 -3.07 0.42
N TRP A 134 21.98 -2.19 0.79
CA TRP A 134 20.59 -2.25 0.33
C TRP A 134 20.46 -1.93 -1.16
N GLU A 135 19.42 -2.49 -1.78
CA GLU A 135 19.06 -2.17 -3.16
C GLU A 135 18.54 -0.73 -3.21
N ALA A 136 19.20 0.13 -4.01
CA ALA A 136 18.78 1.52 -4.15
C ALA A 136 17.45 1.59 -4.94
N GLY A 137 16.43 2.20 -4.34
CA GLY A 137 15.13 2.36 -4.99
C GLY A 137 14.12 3.10 -4.14
N SER A 138 13.05 3.56 -4.78
CA SER A 138 11.93 4.22 -4.10
C SER A 138 10.62 3.92 -4.83
N LEU A 139 9.52 4.03 -4.11
CA LEU A 139 8.20 4.14 -4.72
C LEU A 139 7.98 5.59 -5.21
N PRO A 140 7.12 5.81 -6.23
CA PRO A 140 6.32 4.82 -6.94
C PRO A 140 7.06 4.02 -8.03
N ASP A 141 8.29 4.41 -8.36
CA ASP A 141 9.01 3.98 -9.57
C ASP A 141 9.82 2.68 -9.43
N PHE A 142 9.69 1.98 -8.30
CA PHE A 142 10.38 0.71 -8.09
C PHE A 142 10.00 -0.33 -9.17
N PRO A 143 10.98 -0.93 -9.86
CA PRO A 143 10.72 -1.77 -11.02
C PRO A 143 10.07 -3.10 -10.63
N ILE A 144 9.01 -3.47 -11.34
CA ILE A 144 8.26 -4.71 -11.11
C ILE A 144 8.89 -5.83 -11.94
N LEU A 145 10.09 -6.28 -11.54
CA LEU A 145 10.79 -7.37 -12.23
C LEU A 145 10.33 -8.76 -11.75
N ARG A 146 9.76 -8.83 -10.55
CA ARG A 146 9.24 -10.04 -9.92
C ARG A 146 8.22 -9.69 -8.84
N HIS A 147 7.46 -10.70 -8.43
CA HIS A 147 6.46 -10.61 -7.37
C HIS A 147 7.00 -11.23 -6.08
N TYR A 148 6.46 -10.80 -4.94
CA TYR A 148 6.89 -11.22 -3.60
C TYR A 148 5.71 -11.71 -2.77
N ASP A 149 5.95 -12.74 -1.97
CA ASP A 149 4.91 -13.37 -1.16
C ASP A 149 4.45 -12.43 -0.07
N LEU A 150 5.41 -11.82 0.62
CA LEU A 150 5.20 -10.77 1.61
C LEU A 150 5.86 -9.49 1.11
N VAL A 151 5.10 -8.42 0.96
CA VAL A 151 5.62 -7.06 0.78
C VAL A 151 5.43 -6.29 2.07
N ILE A 152 6.42 -5.48 2.44
CA ILE A 152 6.40 -4.59 3.59
C ILE A 152 6.56 -3.17 3.07
N CYS A 153 5.69 -2.28 3.53
CA CYS A 153 5.84 -0.85 3.36
C CYS A 153 5.27 -0.19 4.62
N TYR A 154 6.15 0.08 5.59
CA TYR A 154 5.77 0.45 6.94
C TYR A 154 6.45 1.75 7.35
N ASP A 155 5.66 2.79 7.62
CA ASP A 155 6.11 4.16 7.95
C ASP A 155 6.96 4.83 6.86
N VAL A 156 6.69 4.52 5.59
CA VAL A 156 7.39 5.06 4.42
C VAL A 156 6.50 5.99 3.59
N LEU A 157 5.25 5.59 3.39
CA LEU A 157 4.35 6.23 2.43
C LEU A 157 3.93 7.66 2.84
N SER A 158 4.10 8.03 4.10
CA SER A 158 3.84 9.38 4.59
C SER A 158 4.89 10.41 4.14
N TYR A 159 6.06 10.00 3.64
CA TYR A 159 7.07 10.91 3.08
C TYR A 159 6.80 11.32 1.63
N LEU A 160 5.85 10.66 0.96
CA LEU A 160 5.46 10.97 -0.41
C LEU A 160 4.26 11.91 -0.43
N GLU A 161 4.20 12.80 -1.41
CA GLU A 161 3.02 13.60 -1.74
C GLU A 161 1.84 12.73 -2.23
N ASP A 162 0.64 13.32 -2.33
CA ASP A 162 -0.61 12.58 -2.54
C ASP A 162 -0.63 11.74 -3.83
N HIS A 163 -0.15 12.32 -4.92
CA HIS A 163 -0.08 11.62 -6.20
C HIS A 163 0.91 10.45 -6.17
N PRO A 164 2.22 10.65 -5.85
CA PRO A 164 3.16 9.54 -5.79
C PRO A 164 2.77 8.49 -4.74
N ALA A 165 2.19 8.88 -3.60
CA ALA A 165 1.69 7.95 -2.60
C ALA A 165 0.56 7.05 -3.16
N ALA A 166 -0.36 7.61 -3.95
CA ALA A 166 -1.42 6.84 -4.58
C ALA A 166 -0.88 5.86 -5.63
N GLU A 167 0.09 6.29 -6.45
CA GLU A 167 0.75 5.40 -7.43
C GLU A 167 1.56 4.29 -6.75
N SER A 168 2.21 4.62 -5.64
CA SER A 168 2.97 3.67 -4.82
C SER A 168 2.10 2.51 -4.33
N ILE A 169 0.86 2.79 -3.91
CA ILE A 169 -0.09 1.73 -3.50
C ILE A 169 -0.43 0.80 -4.67
N LYS A 170 -0.53 1.32 -5.91
CA LYS A 170 -0.74 0.48 -7.10
C LYS A 170 0.51 -0.37 -7.39
N THR A 171 1.71 0.20 -7.27
CA THR A 171 2.97 -0.53 -7.44
C THR A 171 3.13 -1.63 -6.40
N ILE A 172 2.88 -1.35 -5.11
CA ILE A 172 2.81 -2.34 -4.02
C ILE A 172 1.78 -3.43 -4.35
N GLY A 173 0.61 -3.04 -4.84
CA GLY A 173 -0.42 -3.98 -5.29
C GLY A 173 0.07 -4.95 -6.36
N ARG A 174 0.94 -4.51 -7.28
CA ARG A 174 1.50 -5.33 -8.36
C ARG A 174 2.66 -6.21 -7.89
N LEU A 175 3.55 -5.71 -7.04
CA LEU A 175 4.63 -6.48 -6.39
C LEU A 175 4.08 -7.59 -5.47
N THR A 176 2.92 -7.27 -4.88
CA THR A 176 1.90 -8.06 -4.20
C THR A 176 1.55 -9.49 -4.63
N ARG A 177 2.18 -10.57 -4.14
CA ARG A 177 1.69 -11.94 -4.43
C ARG A 177 0.71 -12.49 -3.39
N ARG A 178 0.99 -12.40 -2.07
CA ARG A 178 0.12 -13.02 -1.05
C ARG A 178 -0.32 -12.09 0.07
N ALA A 179 0.61 -11.36 0.68
CA ALA A 179 0.34 -10.54 1.84
C ALA A 179 1.14 -9.25 1.82
N LEU A 180 0.54 -8.20 2.36
CA LEU A 180 1.16 -6.91 2.57
C LEU A 180 1.15 -6.61 4.08
N TYR A 181 2.30 -6.25 4.64
CA TYR A 181 2.39 -5.54 5.91
C TYR A 181 2.49 -4.04 5.65
N PHE A 182 1.50 -3.29 6.10
CA PHE A 182 1.38 -1.86 5.82
C PHE A 182 1.08 -1.06 7.08
N GLY A 183 1.80 0.05 7.22
CA GLY A 183 1.57 1.06 8.26
C GLY A 183 1.99 2.43 7.76
N ALA A 184 1.28 3.47 8.18
CA ALA A 184 1.60 4.85 7.91
C ALA A 184 0.99 5.72 9.00
N LEU A 185 1.68 6.78 9.39
CA LEU A 185 1.13 7.77 10.30
C LEU A 185 -0.06 8.48 9.64
N THR A 186 -1.23 8.42 10.28
CA THR A 186 -2.46 9.03 9.77
C THR A 186 -2.81 10.33 10.48
N LEU A 187 -3.77 11.08 9.92
CA LEU A 187 -4.33 12.28 10.56
C LEU A 187 -4.91 11.95 11.94
N GLU A 188 -5.53 10.79 12.09
CA GLU A 188 -6.16 10.32 13.31
C GLU A 188 -5.15 9.97 14.41
N ASP A 189 -3.90 9.70 14.04
CA ASP A 189 -2.83 9.30 14.97
C ASP A 189 -2.02 10.50 15.49
N ARG A 190 -2.17 11.69 14.90
CA ARG A 190 -1.31 12.86 15.16
C ARG A 190 -1.16 13.17 16.66
N GLU A 191 -2.26 13.17 17.38
CA GLU A 191 -2.30 13.50 18.82
C GLU A 191 -1.81 12.36 19.73
N LEU A 192 -1.62 11.16 19.17
CA LEU A 192 -1.13 9.97 19.90
C LEU A 192 0.40 9.81 19.80
N CYS A 193 1.05 10.56 18.90
CA CYS A 193 2.48 10.45 18.67
C CYS A 193 3.31 11.09 19.77
N ASP A 194 4.45 10.46 20.06
CA ASP A 194 5.50 11.09 20.86
C ASP A 194 6.29 12.06 19.97
N PRO A 195 6.21 13.38 20.20
CA PRO A 195 6.85 14.38 19.33
C PRO A 195 8.38 14.33 19.37
N VAL A 196 8.98 13.65 20.35
CA VAL A 196 10.44 13.47 20.43
C VAL A 196 10.90 12.31 19.54
N ARG A 197 10.07 11.26 19.44
CA ARG A 197 10.42 9.97 18.80
C ARG A 197 9.85 9.82 17.39
N THR A 198 8.87 10.63 17.03
CA THR A 198 8.19 10.59 15.73
C THR A 198 8.65 11.76 14.87
N ASP A 199 9.09 11.47 13.65
CA ASP A 199 9.27 12.51 12.63
C ASP A 199 7.89 12.98 12.13
N THR A 200 7.54 14.21 12.44
CA THR A 200 6.24 14.80 12.06
C THR A 200 6.29 15.58 10.75
N ASP A 201 7.45 15.72 10.11
CA ASP A 201 7.59 16.37 8.81
C ASP A 201 7.19 15.40 7.67
N VAL A 202 5.90 15.08 7.63
CA VAL A 202 5.30 14.09 6.75
C VAL A 202 3.94 14.57 6.21
N TYR A 203 3.53 14.01 5.08
CA TYR A 203 2.19 14.21 4.51
C TYR A 203 1.17 13.32 5.21
N LEU A 204 0.44 13.89 6.17
CA LEU A 204 -0.64 13.17 6.85
C LEU A 204 -1.88 13.03 5.97
N ARG A 205 -2.43 11.82 6.00
CA ARG A 205 -3.69 11.47 5.32
C ARG A 205 -4.58 10.71 6.27
N SER A 206 -5.89 10.74 6.03
CA SER A 206 -6.83 9.98 6.87
C SER A 206 -6.63 8.48 6.67
N ASN A 207 -6.89 7.70 7.70
CA ASN A 207 -7.02 6.24 7.62
C ASN A 207 -7.93 5.83 6.44
N ARG A 208 -9.06 6.54 6.26
CA ARG A 208 -9.99 6.31 5.14
C ARG A 208 -9.34 6.46 3.76
N TRP A 209 -8.37 7.37 3.60
CA TRP A 209 -7.65 7.60 2.35
C TRP A 209 -6.83 6.35 1.96
N TYR A 210 -6.11 5.77 2.92
CA TYR A 210 -5.31 4.56 2.73
C TYR A 210 -6.19 3.35 2.50
N ARG A 211 -7.17 3.09 3.40
CA ARG A 211 -8.06 1.92 3.31
C ARG A 211 -8.79 1.82 1.97
N ARG A 212 -9.30 2.95 1.46
CA ARG A 212 -9.98 2.98 0.15
C ARG A 212 -9.07 2.55 -1.00
N ARG A 213 -7.80 2.90 -0.95
CA ARG A 213 -6.83 2.60 -2.01
C ARG A 213 -6.28 1.19 -1.88
N LEU A 214 -5.87 0.79 -0.67
CA LEU A 214 -5.43 -0.57 -0.37
C LEU A 214 -6.54 -1.60 -0.67
N GLY A 215 -7.79 -1.28 -0.33
CA GLY A 215 -8.95 -2.16 -0.53
C GLY A 215 -9.22 -2.56 -1.99
N ARG A 216 -8.65 -1.84 -2.97
CA ARG A 216 -8.70 -2.19 -4.40
C ARG A 216 -7.84 -3.41 -4.74
N HIS A 217 -6.82 -3.68 -3.94
CA HIS A 217 -5.82 -4.71 -4.19
C HIS A 217 -5.79 -5.78 -3.08
N PHE A 218 -6.29 -5.45 -1.89
CA PHE A 218 -6.12 -6.25 -0.69
C PHE A 218 -7.40 -6.33 0.16
N GLU A 219 -7.46 -7.35 0.99
CA GLU A 219 -8.42 -7.54 2.07
C GLU A 219 -7.71 -7.34 3.43
N PRO A 220 -8.14 -6.39 4.27
CA PRO A 220 -7.52 -6.18 5.58
C PRO A 220 -7.87 -7.31 6.55
N VAL A 221 -6.88 -7.78 7.30
CA VAL A 221 -7.03 -8.85 8.31
C VAL A 221 -6.61 -8.41 9.72
N GLY A 222 -6.33 -7.12 9.89
CA GLY A 222 -5.95 -6.54 11.19
C GLY A 222 -4.45 -6.55 11.47
N GLY A 223 -4.04 -5.82 12.51
CA GLY A 223 -2.64 -5.72 12.93
C GLY A 223 -1.68 -5.15 11.88
N GLY A 224 -2.19 -4.41 10.87
CA GLY A 224 -1.39 -3.92 9.73
C GLY A 224 -1.21 -4.93 8.60
N LEU A 225 -1.76 -6.14 8.71
CA LEU A 225 -1.72 -7.16 7.67
C LEU A 225 -2.91 -7.08 6.71
N TRP A 226 -2.60 -7.34 5.45
CA TRP A 226 -3.53 -7.30 4.32
C TRP A 226 -3.27 -8.50 3.39
N LEU A 227 -4.30 -9.26 3.03
CA LEU A 227 -4.20 -10.36 2.08
C LEU A 227 -4.44 -9.87 0.66
N LYS A 228 -3.64 -10.37 -0.29
CA LYS A 228 -3.79 -10.06 -1.72
C LYS A 228 -5.15 -10.55 -2.23
N LYS A 229 -5.84 -9.71 -3.00
CA LYS A 229 -7.07 -10.11 -3.73
C LYS A 229 -6.72 -10.76 -5.09
N PRO A 230 -7.48 -11.79 -5.51
CA PRO A 230 -8.49 -12.51 -4.73
C PRO A 230 -7.84 -13.28 -3.56
N VAL A 231 -8.53 -13.33 -2.41
CA VAL A 231 -7.98 -13.96 -1.20
C VAL A 231 -8.02 -15.48 -1.36
N GLU A 232 -6.84 -16.10 -1.41
CA GLU A 232 -6.69 -17.56 -1.51
C GLU A 232 -6.72 -18.26 -0.15
N ALA A 233 -6.33 -17.56 0.92
CA ALA A 233 -6.29 -18.12 2.27
C ALA A 233 -7.69 -18.23 2.87
N PHE A 234 -7.92 -19.27 3.67
CA PHE A 234 -9.13 -19.37 4.46
C PHE A 234 -9.11 -18.33 5.59
N ILE A 235 -10.17 -17.53 5.67
CA ILE A 235 -10.33 -16.52 6.71
C ILE A 235 -11.82 -16.29 6.99
N TRP A 236 -12.18 -16.26 8.26
CA TRP A 236 -13.54 -15.99 8.70
C TRP A 236 -13.95 -14.56 8.36
N THR A 237 -15.24 -14.35 8.16
CA THR A 237 -15.77 -13.03 7.79
C THR A 237 -15.55 -11.98 8.89
N LEU A 238 -15.55 -12.38 10.17
CA LEU A 238 -15.29 -11.48 11.31
C LEU A 238 -13.82 -11.10 11.48
N ASP A 239 -12.89 -11.87 10.93
CA ASP A 239 -11.46 -11.54 10.96
C ASP A 239 -11.09 -10.49 9.88
N ARG A 240 -12.00 -10.22 8.93
CA ARG A 240 -11.86 -9.16 7.93
C ARG A 240 -12.17 -7.81 8.56
N ARG A 241 -11.38 -6.78 8.27
CA ARG A 241 -11.37 -5.50 9.00
C ARG A 241 -11.73 -4.24 8.21
#